data_AF-A0A0F9KHJ4-F1
#
_entry.id   AF-A0A0F9KHJ4-F1
#
_cell.length_a   1.000
_cell.length_b   1.000
_cell.length_c   1.000
_cell.angle_alpha   90.00
_cell.angle_beta   90.00
_cell.angle_gamma   90.00
#
_symmetry.space_group_name_H-M   'P 1'
#
loop_
_entity.id
_entity.type
_entity.pdbx_description
1 polymer ?
#
loop_
_entity_poly.entity_id
_entity_poly.type
_entity_poly.pdbx_seq_one_letter_code
_entity_poly.pdbx_strand_id
1 'polypeptide(L)'
;MPIHTIAEQQKRSGLFRSLTGGAKKQTVASAILASGSSIQSDGAIYMSDDETAFDTLITEFSQNIRQIEAAIDRAPATERPEIERKLTDVLASVAHLNPLGDRSGALIDAPSRDGIYALPNVSEDHLARLDEGEVKEKLAEALQGTGIDADAVAARMREGASNAALERQWLAQDLRAIAKEGDLDLEKAEDREDALDRLEAVHVRLGEALTGAQVLRAVDEIEEGDSELRLGDGAQLSGQTTQVDRPDVFAATERQDFRQLVAQFRRTDFNYPFSDDSSVRGRGVIEVEEARAAFDAYAQRSPQHAELASMAWEQVTDGFKPPQYAVAEQDRTLHAGDIDLALRDPSEHLGPITEELRTVARYRTEMPDDTFGAAVHDEINHLRALGASRAYISERSFEIEDRARQDYAERRYLEETAPAVMAFVRKAASGEPETLSDIEQQRLVEQVNERLTPDAITALRSGEADVLDKFTEDPLRQLELAKTYLQSSEVTAHGPAMERVLDALAEEQIEAQRARHATSHGEKGITHG
;
A
#
# COMPACT_ATOMS: atom_id res chain seq x y z
N MET A 1 -3.02 16.88 47.44
CA MET A 1 -2.01 17.17 46.40
C MET A 1 -2.71 17.19 45.05
N PRO A 2 -2.81 18.33 44.34
CA PRO A 2 -3.36 18.34 42.98
C PRO A 2 -2.54 19.13 41.94
N ILE A 3 -1.27 19.50 42.23
CA ILE A 3 -0.48 20.37 41.34
C ILE A 3 0.17 19.57 40.19
N HIS A 4 0.42 18.26 40.37
CA HIS A 4 1.01 17.43 39.31
C HIS A 4 0.05 17.15 38.15
N THR A 5 -1.23 16.88 38.43
CA THR A 5 -2.24 16.55 37.41
C THR A 5 -2.54 17.71 36.46
N ILE A 6 -2.54 18.96 36.96
CA ILE A 6 -2.82 20.16 36.15
C ILE A 6 -1.64 20.46 35.21
N ALA A 7 -0.40 20.33 35.69
CA ALA A 7 0.79 20.57 34.86
C ALA A 7 0.91 19.52 33.74
N GLU A 8 0.54 18.27 34.04
CA GLU A 8 0.55 17.18 33.07
C GLU A 8 -0.58 17.34 32.03
N GLN A 9 -1.80 17.69 32.45
CA GLN A 9 -2.88 18.06 31.53
C GLN A 9 -2.53 19.27 30.65
N GLN A 10 -1.89 20.29 31.20
CA GLN A 10 -1.45 21.45 30.42
C GLN A 10 -0.41 21.06 29.37
N LYS A 11 0.57 20.22 29.72
CA LYS A 11 1.54 19.66 28.76
C LYS A 11 0.85 18.87 27.65
N ARG A 12 -0.07 17.95 28.01
CA ARG A 12 -0.85 17.15 27.04
C ARG A 12 -1.68 18.04 26.12
N SER A 13 -2.38 19.04 26.66
CA SER A 13 -3.15 20.02 25.86
C SER A 13 -2.28 20.86 24.92
N GLY A 14 -1.04 21.15 25.33
CA GLY A 14 -0.05 21.86 24.51
C GLY A 14 0.44 21.00 23.34
N LEU A 15 0.72 19.71 23.59
CA LEU A 15 1.10 18.72 22.57
C LEU A 15 0.00 18.56 21.51
N PHE A 16 -1.26 18.37 21.93
CA PHE A 16 -2.38 18.27 20.98
C PHE A 16 -2.58 19.56 20.18
N ARG A 17 -2.45 20.74 20.81
CA ARG A 17 -2.52 22.01 20.07
C ARG A 17 -1.40 22.16 19.04
N SER A 18 -0.20 21.66 19.35
CA SER A 18 0.93 21.61 18.41
C SER A 18 0.63 20.71 17.22
N LEU A 19 0.12 19.50 17.47
CA LEU A 19 -0.32 18.58 16.41
C LEU A 19 -1.41 19.20 15.54
N THR A 20 -2.49 19.73 16.14
CA THR A 20 -3.57 20.36 15.37
C THR A 20 -3.09 21.58 14.59
N GLY A 21 -2.10 22.31 15.12
CA GLY A 21 -1.46 23.42 14.43
C GLY A 21 -0.61 22.97 13.24
N GLY A 22 0.16 21.89 13.40
CA GLY A 22 0.95 21.26 12.33
C GLY A 22 0.04 20.68 11.24
N ALA A 23 -0.94 19.87 11.64
CA ALA A 23 -1.97 19.31 10.76
C ALA A 23 -2.66 20.41 9.95
N LYS A 24 -3.14 21.49 10.59
CA LYS A 24 -3.76 22.63 9.88
C LYS A 24 -2.81 23.32 8.91
N LYS A 25 -1.54 23.51 9.27
CA LYS A 25 -0.55 24.10 8.35
C LYS A 25 -0.31 23.20 7.15
N GLN A 26 -0.27 21.89 7.36
CA GLN A 26 -0.10 20.89 6.31
C GLN A 26 -1.34 20.79 5.41
N THR A 27 -2.56 20.78 5.98
CA THR A 27 -3.81 20.83 5.21
C THR A 27 -3.94 22.12 4.39
N VAL A 28 -3.47 23.27 4.92
CA VAL A 28 -3.45 24.53 4.16
C VAL A 28 -2.42 24.46 3.02
N ALA A 29 -1.27 23.82 3.21
CA ALA A 29 -0.32 23.57 2.13
C ALA A 29 -0.91 22.66 1.02
N SER A 30 -1.60 21.59 1.40
CA SER A 30 -2.25 20.66 0.46
C SER A 30 -3.44 21.29 -0.28
N ALA A 31 -4.25 22.12 0.40
CA ALA A 31 -5.39 22.81 -0.22
C ALA A 31 -4.95 23.94 -1.19
N ILE A 32 -3.76 24.52 -0.97
CA ILE A 32 -3.16 25.52 -1.86
C ILE A 32 -2.56 24.85 -3.11
N LEU A 33 -2.15 23.59 -3.04
CA LEU A 33 -1.69 22.82 -4.21
C LEU A 33 -2.85 22.27 -5.06
N ALA A 34 -4.02 21.99 -4.45
CA ALA A 34 -5.22 21.48 -5.14
C ALA A 34 -6.05 22.57 -5.86
N SER A 35 -5.79 23.86 -5.62
CA SER A 35 -6.50 24.95 -6.30
C SER A 35 -5.49 25.92 -6.93
N GLY A 36 -5.22 25.73 -8.22
CA GLY A 36 -4.30 26.56 -9.00
C GLY A 36 -4.78 28.01 -9.23
N SER A 37 -5.07 28.77 -8.18
CA SER A 37 -5.36 30.21 -8.26
C SER A 37 -5.12 30.90 -6.92
N SER A 38 -4.42 32.05 -6.99
CA SER A 38 -3.91 32.85 -5.89
C SER A 38 -4.97 33.33 -4.89
N ILE A 39 -4.62 33.33 -3.60
CA ILE A 39 -5.26 34.21 -2.61
C ILE A 39 -4.19 35.16 -2.08
N GLN A 40 -4.40 36.46 -2.34
CA GLN A 40 -3.72 37.53 -1.62
C GLN A 40 -4.65 38.18 -0.59
N SER A 41 -3.97 38.62 0.47
CA SER A 41 -4.38 39.45 1.60
C SER A 41 -5.21 38.72 2.66
N ASP A 42 -4.75 38.54 3.90
CA ASP A 42 -3.78 39.33 4.67
C ASP A 42 -3.22 38.47 5.81
N GLY A 43 -1.90 38.57 6.06
CA GLY A 43 -1.23 37.87 7.17
C GLY A 43 -0.17 36.84 6.77
N ALA A 44 0.91 37.32 6.15
CA ALA A 44 2.24 36.71 5.99
C ALA A 44 2.42 35.24 6.42
N ILE A 45 2.49 34.33 5.43
CA ILE A 45 3.19 33.05 5.57
C ILE A 45 4.16 32.90 4.40
N TYR A 46 5.39 32.56 4.76
CA TYR A 46 6.56 32.34 3.94
C TYR A 46 6.27 31.29 2.86
N MET A 47 6.26 31.71 1.60
CA MET A 47 6.64 30.83 0.49
C MET A 47 8.11 31.09 0.23
N SER A 48 8.98 30.34 0.92
CA SER A 48 10.32 30.10 0.39
C SER A 48 10.25 28.90 -0.53
N ASP A 49 10.96 28.95 -1.65
CA ASP A 49 11.14 27.89 -2.66
C ASP A 49 11.91 26.67 -2.09
N ASP A 50 11.64 26.29 -0.85
CA ASP A 50 12.45 25.39 -0.03
C ASP A 50 11.60 24.15 0.27
N GLU A 51 11.78 23.09 -0.53
CA GLU A 51 11.26 21.73 -0.24
C GLU A 51 11.58 21.32 1.22
N THR A 52 12.70 21.83 1.76
CA THR A 52 13.14 21.65 3.14
C THR A 52 12.14 22.13 4.19
N ALA A 53 11.28 23.12 3.89
CA ALA A 53 10.29 23.63 4.83
C ALA A 53 9.10 22.66 5.02
N PHE A 54 8.72 21.95 3.97
CA PHE A 54 7.68 20.92 4.02
C PHE A 54 8.19 19.66 4.74
N ASP A 55 9.41 19.22 4.41
CA ASP A 55 10.07 18.09 5.07
C ASP A 55 10.28 18.37 6.58
N THR A 56 10.59 19.61 6.93
CA THR A 56 10.68 20.04 8.33
C THR A 56 9.33 19.92 9.04
N LEU A 57 8.23 20.32 8.39
CA LEU A 57 6.89 20.21 8.97
C LEU A 57 6.45 18.75 9.16
N ILE A 58 6.73 17.87 8.19
CA ILE A 58 6.51 16.42 8.33
C ILE A 58 7.34 15.88 9.48
N THR A 59 8.63 16.23 9.55
CA THR A 59 9.54 15.79 10.61
C THR A 59 9.03 16.21 11.99
N GLU A 60 8.62 17.48 12.15
CA GLU A 60 8.04 18.01 13.39
C GLU A 60 6.72 17.31 13.74
N PHE A 61 5.86 17.06 12.75
CA PHE A 61 4.60 16.34 12.93
C PHE A 61 4.83 14.91 13.44
N SER A 62 5.67 14.14 12.74
CA SER A 62 6.04 12.77 13.15
C SER A 62 6.73 12.74 14.52
N GLN A 63 7.56 13.75 14.84
CA GLN A 63 8.17 13.86 16.16
C GLN A 63 7.14 14.14 17.27
N ASN A 64 6.13 14.96 16.98
CA ASN A 64 5.05 15.25 17.93
C ASN A 64 4.14 14.02 18.16
N ILE A 65 3.86 13.23 17.12
CA ILE A 65 3.14 11.95 17.25
C ILE A 65 3.91 11.04 18.22
N ARG A 66 5.21 10.80 17.96
CA ARG A 66 6.06 9.96 18.81
C ARG A 66 6.10 10.42 20.27
N GLN A 67 6.06 11.73 20.52
CA GLN A 67 6.00 12.27 21.89
C GLN A 67 4.68 11.97 22.59
N ILE A 68 3.56 11.98 21.86
CA ILE A 68 2.24 11.67 22.40
C ILE A 68 2.10 10.16 22.63
N GLU A 69 2.56 9.32 21.71
CA GLU A 69 2.64 7.86 21.90
C GLU A 69 3.42 7.53 23.18
N ALA A 70 4.61 8.12 23.34
CA ALA A 70 5.39 7.93 24.56
C ALA A 70 4.71 8.50 25.83
N ALA A 71 3.75 9.42 25.69
CA ALA A 71 2.94 9.91 26.81
C ALA A 71 1.78 8.95 27.12
N ILE A 72 1.17 8.33 26.10
CA ILE A 72 0.15 7.29 26.23
C ILE A 72 0.73 6.10 27.01
N ASP A 73 1.92 5.63 26.65
CA ASP A 73 2.59 4.50 27.31
C ASP A 73 2.78 4.70 28.83
N ARG A 74 2.99 5.96 29.24
CA ARG A 74 3.22 6.33 30.64
C ARG A 74 1.95 6.69 31.39
N ALA A 75 0.84 6.93 30.70
CA ALA A 75 -0.41 7.34 31.35
C ALA A 75 -1.04 6.18 32.16
N PRO A 76 -1.85 6.47 33.19
CA PRO A 76 -2.67 5.45 33.86
C PRO A 76 -3.66 4.79 32.90
N ALA A 77 -3.98 3.51 33.12
CA ALA A 77 -4.85 2.74 32.23
C ALA A 77 -6.25 3.36 32.05
N THR A 78 -6.74 4.10 33.06
CA THR A 78 -8.03 4.81 33.00
C THR A 78 -7.99 6.14 32.24
N GLU A 79 -6.80 6.73 32.03
CA GLU A 79 -6.63 8.00 31.30
C GLU A 79 -6.16 7.79 29.85
N ARG A 80 -5.58 6.63 29.53
CA ARG A 80 -5.07 6.31 28.19
C ARG A 80 -6.13 6.43 27.09
N PRO A 81 -7.35 5.88 27.24
CA PRO A 81 -8.32 5.84 26.14
C PRO A 81 -8.73 7.23 25.64
N GLU A 82 -8.81 8.23 26.52
CA GLU A 82 -9.13 9.61 26.14
C GLU A 82 -8.01 10.22 25.28
N ILE A 83 -6.75 9.92 25.61
CA ILE A 83 -5.58 10.43 24.87
C ILE A 83 -5.47 9.72 23.51
N GLU A 84 -5.66 8.40 23.49
CA GLU A 84 -5.66 7.58 22.29
C GLU A 84 -6.74 8.06 21.31
N ARG A 85 -7.98 8.24 21.79
CA ARG A 85 -9.06 8.76 20.93
C ARG A 85 -8.75 10.12 20.34
N LYS A 86 -8.25 11.07 21.15
CA LYS A 86 -7.85 12.39 20.66
C LYS A 86 -6.72 12.33 19.63
N LEU A 87 -5.77 11.42 19.80
CA LEU A 87 -4.70 11.22 18.83
C LEU A 87 -5.29 10.72 17.52
N THR A 88 -6.09 9.65 17.56
CA THR A 88 -6.66 9.05 16.35
C THR A 88 -7.63 9.99 15.63
N ASP A 89 -8.42 10.78 16.36
CA ASP A 89 -9.28 11.83 15.77
C ASP A 89 -8.45 12.91 15.05
N VAL A 90 -7.28 13.28 15.59
CA VAL A 90 -6.36 14.21 14.93
C VAL A 90 -5.71 13.56 13.70
N LEU A 91 -5.29 12.31 13.79
CA LEU A 91 -4.71 11.57 12.66
C LEU A 91 -5.72 11.40 11.52
N ALA A 92 -7.00 11.15 11.83
CA ALA A 92 -8.06 11.06 10.84
C ALA A 92 -8.20 12.34 10.00
N SER A 93 -7.98 13.52 10.60
CA SER A 93 -8.03 14.80 9.87
C SER A 93 -6.93 14.95 8.81
N VAL A 94 -5.85 14.16 8.93
CA VAL A 94 -4.71 14.14 8.01
C VAL A 94 -4.52 12.77 7.37
N ALA A 95 -5.54 11.91 7.35
CA ALA A 95 -5.45 10.54 6.83
C ALA A 95 -4.97 10.49 5.36
N HIS A 96 -5.31 11.50 4.54
CA HIS A 96 -4.85 11.66 3.15
C HIS A 96 -3.33 11.85 3.01
N LEU A 97 -2.63 12.15 4.10
CA LEU A 97 -1.17 12.26 4.17
C LEU A 97 -0.52 10.93 4.59
N ASN A 98 -1.32 9.87 4.67
CA ASN A 98 -0.93 8.51 5.05
C ASN A 98 -0.08 8.44 6.33
N PRO A 99 -0.52 9.04 7.46
CA PRO A 99 0.27 9.10 8.69
C PRO A 99 0.55 7.72 9.32
N LEU A 100 -0.20 6.69 8.91
CA LEU A 100 -0.02 5.29 9.33
C LEU A 100 0.32 4.36 8.15
N GLY A 101 0.81 4.92 7.03
CA GLY A 101 1.06 4.15 5.81
C GLY A 101 -0.23 3.61 5.20
N ASP A 102 -0.19 2.36 4.71
CA ASP A 102 -1.32 1.70 4.05
C ASP A 102 -2.52 1.51 4.99
N ARG A 103 -2.27 1.53 6.30
CA ARG A 103 -3.30 1.43 7.34
C ARG A 103 -4.07 2.73 7.58
N SER A 104 -3.69 3.83 6.93
CA SER A 104 -4.34 5.13 7.13
C SER A 104 -5.82 5.15 6.71
N GLY A 105 -6.26 4.21 5.87
CA GLY A 105 -7.68 4.01 5.55
C GLY A 105 -8.54 3.73 6.81
N ALA A 106 -8.00 2.96 7.76
CA ALA A 106 -8.70 2.61 9.01
C ALA A 106 -8.99 3.82 9.91
N LEU A 107 -8.34 4.97 9.69
CA LEU A 107 -8.64 6.21 10.39
C LEU A 107 -9.96 6.84 9.94
N ILE A 108 -10.39 6.53 8.71
CA ILE A 108 -11.62 7.04 8.08
C ILE A 108 -12.73 5.99 8.17
N ASP A 109 -12.38 4.70 8.15
CA ASP A 109 -13.33 3.61 8.25
C ASP A 109 -14.07 3.60 9.60
N ALA A 110 -15.36 3.27 9.54
CA ALA A 110 -16.16 3.06 10.72
C ALA A 110 -15.61 1.88 11.56
N PRO A 111 -15.71 1.92 12.90
CA PRO A 111 -15.38 0.78 13.73
C PRO A 111 -16.27 -0.42 13.38
N SER A 112 -15.87 -1.62 13.79
CA SER A 112 -16.59 -2.84 13.43
C SER A 112 -18.03 -2.83 13.93
N ARG A 113 -18.94 -3.35 13.10
CA ARG A 113 -20.38 -3.39 13.39
C ARG A 113 -20.70 -4.11 14.70
N ASP A 114 -19.98 -5.17 15.02
CA ASP A 114 -20.20 -6.00 16.22
C ASP A 114 -19.14 -5.77 17.32
N GLY A 115 -18.30 -4.75 17.17
CA GLY A 115 -17.20 -4.46 18.08
C GLY A 115 -17.68 -4.04 19.47
N ILE A 116 -17.11 -4.64 20.52
CA ILE A 116 -17.43 -4.30 21.92
C ILE A 116 -17.03 -2.86 22.26
N TYR A 117 -15.95 -2.38 21.64
CA TYR A 117 -15.46 -1.03 21.83
C TYR A 117 -15.99 -0.03 20.80
N ALA A 118 -16.73 -0.47 19.78
CA ALA A 118 -17.22 0.42 18.73
C ALA A 118 -18.17 1.46 19.33
N LEU A 119 -17.88 2.75 19.13
CA LEU A 119 -18.70 3.84 19.68
C LEU A 119 -20.20 3.71 19.34
N PRO A 120 -20.61 3.30 18.12
CA PRO A 120 -22.03 3.11 17.79
C PRO A 120 -22.75 2.06 18.66
N ASN A 121 -22.01 1.07 19.18
CA ASN A 121 -22.56 -0.05 19.94
C ASN A 121 -22.74 0.28 21.43
N VAL A 122 -22.12 1.37 21.89
CA VAL A 122 -22.19 1.82 23.26
C VAL A 122 -23.47 2.64 23.48
N SER A 123 -24.21 2.31 24.54
CA SER A 123 -25.36 3.08 24.99
C SER A 123 -24.92 4.24 25.89
N GLU A 124 -24.81 5.46 25.34
CA GLU A 124 -24.40 6.67 26.08
C GLU A 124 -25.25 6.88 27.34
N ASP A 125 -26.57 6.61 27.27
CA ASP A 125 -27.52 6.74 28.38
C ASP A 125 -27.26 5.76 29.54
N HIS A 126 -26.42 4.73 29.31
CA HIS A 126 -26.16 3.65 30.26
C HIS A 126 -24.68 3.52 30.64
N LEU A 127 -23.81 4.42 30.17
CA LEU A 127 -22.39 4.45 30.52
C LEU A 127 -22.14 4.61 32.03
N ALA A 128 -23.01 5.33 32.74
CA ALA A 128 -22.91 5.49 34.19
C ALA A 128 -23.02 4.14 34.95
N ARG A 129 -23.60 3.11 34.33
CA ARG A 129 -23.75 1.77 34.92
C ARG A 129 -22.43 1.03 35.01
N LEU A 130 -21.43 1.39 34.20
CA LEU A 130 -20.07 0.87 34.33
C LEU A 130 -19.45 1.17 35.69
N ASP A 131 -19.97 2.16 36.43
CA ASP A 131 -19.52 2.49 37.78
C ASP A 131 -20.29 1.78 38.89
N GLU A 132 -21.37 1.06 38.56
CA GLU A 132 -22.13 0.26 39.50
C GLU A 132 -21.32 -0.97 39.94
N GLY A 133 -21.36 -1.29 41.24
CA GLY A 133 -20.61 -2.41 41.80
C GLY A 133 -20.90 -3.75 41.13
N GLU A 134 -22.17 -4.01 40.78
CA GLU A 134 -22.58 -5.25 40.12
C GLU A 134 -21.97 -5.39 38.71
N VAL A 135 -21.93 -4.30 37.92
CA VAL A 135 -21.34 -4.33 36.57
C VAL A 135 -19.82 -4.45 36.65
N LYS A 136 -19.17 -3.78 37.60
CA LYS A 136 -17.73 -3.91 37.87
C LYS A 136 -17.36 -5.35 38.26
N GLU A 137 -18.16 -5.98 39.11
CA GLU A 137 -17.96 -7.38 39.49
C GLU A 137 -18.09 -8.33 38.28
N LYS A 138 -19.11 -8.14 37.44
CA LYS A 138 -19.29 -8.95 36.21
C LYS A 138 -18.16 -8.74 35.20
N LEU A 139 -17.68 -7.50 35.03
CA LEU A 139 -16.52 -7.20 34.19
C LEU A 139 -15.26 -7.90 34.73
N ALA A 140 -15.02 -7.83 36.04
CA ALA A 140 -13.89 -8.49 36.68
C ALA A 140 -13.97 -10.02 36.54
N GLU A 141 -15.17 -10.60 36.63
CA GLU A 141 -15.40 -12.04 36.41
C GLU A 141 -15.11 -12.45 34.96
N ALA A 142 -15.62 -11.70 33.97
CA ALA A 142 -15.40 -11.99 32.55
C ALA A 142 -13.92 -11.90 32.14
N LEU A 143 -13.16 -11.01 32.79
CA LEU A 143 -11.74 -10.76 32.55
C LEU A 143 -10.80 -11.58 33.45
N GLN A 144 -11.34 -12.42 34.33
CA GLN A 144 -10.52 -13.17 35.27
C GLN A 144 -9.52 -14.09 34.53
N GLY A 145 -8.23 -13.98 34.88
CA GLY A 145 -7.15 -14.80 34.30
C GLY A 145 -6.78 -14.41 32.85
N THR A 146 -7.16 -13.21 32.40
CA THR A 146 -6.83 -12.69 31.06
C THR A 146 -5.69 -11.67 31.08
N GLY A 147 -5.33 -11.15 32.25
CA GLY A 147 -4.39 -10.03 32.39
C GLY A 147 -4.95 -8.67 31.95
N ILE A 148 -6.16 -8.60 31.40
CA ILE A 148 -6.81 -7.36 30.97
C ILE A 148 -7.39 -6.64 32.20
N ASP A 149 -7.10 -5.34 32.32
CA ASP A 149 -7.59 -4.49 33.41
C ASP A 149 -9.06 -4.07 33.17
N ALA A 150 -9.95 -4.46 34.08
CA ALA A 150 -11.37 -4.12 34.03
C ALA A 150 -11.64 -2.60 34.05
N ASP A 151 -10.82 -1.82 34.75
CA ASP A 151 -10.95 -0.37 34.78
C ASP A 151 -10.52 0.25 33.45
N ALA A 152 -9.55 -0.36 32.76
CA ALA A 152 -9.15 0.03 31.41
C ALA A 152 -10.25 -0.26 30.38
N VAL A 153 -10.86 -1.45 30.44
CA VAL A 153 -12.02 -1.82 29.60
C VAL A 153 -13.16 -0.83 29.82
N ALA A 154 -13.52 -0.55 31.07
CA ALA A 154 -14.55 0.44 31.39
C ALA A 154 -14.19 1.85 30.86
N ALA A 155 -12.92 2.25 30.91
CA ALA A 155 -12.47 3.53 30.35
C ALA A 155 -12.58 3.57 28.82
N ARG A 156 -12.16 2.51 28.11
CA ARG A 156 -12.30 2.38 26.65
C ARG A 156 -13.76 2.40 26.22
N MET A 157 -14.64 1.73 26.96
CA MET A 157 -16.08 1.75 26.70
C MET A 157 -16.70 3.14 26.87
N ARG A 158 -16.25 3.92 27.86
CA ARG A 158 -16.74 5.30 28.05
C ARG A 158 -16.34 6.23 26.91
N GLU A 159 -15.13 6.06 26.38
CA GLU A 159 -14.65 6.88 25.25
C GLU A 159 -15.22 6.40 23.91
N GLY A 160 -15.30 5.09 23.70
CA GLY A 160 -15.70 4.45 22.46
C GLY A 160 -14.71 4.66 21.31
N ALA A 161 -14.54 3.63 20.48
CA ALA A 161 -13.70 3.71 19.30
C ALA A 161 -14.45 4.49 18.21
N SER A 162 -13.93 5.66 17.81
CA SER A 162 -14.52 6.53 16.78
C SER A 162 -14.29 6.03 15.35
N ASN A 163 -13.27 5.21 15.14
CA ASN A 163 -12.89 4.63 13.85
C ASN A 163 -12.26 3.23 14.03
N ALA A 164 -12.07 2.52 12.92
CA ALA A 164 -11.50 1.18 12.91
C ALA A 164 -10.08 1.14 13.48
N ALA A 165 -9.25 2.16 13.21
CA ALA A 165 -7.88 2.24 13.70
C ALA A 165 -7.80 2.19 15.24
N LEU A 166 -8.60 3.00 15.94
CA LEU A 166 -8.62 3.02 17.40
C LEU A 166 -9.16 1.71 17.99
N GLU A 167 -10.19 1.12 17.36
CA GLU A 167 -10.71 -0.17 17.78
C GLU A 167 -9.61 -1.25 17.69
N ARG A 168 -8.97 -1.36 16.53
CA ARG A 168 -7.88 -2.33 16.27
C ARG A 168 -6.75 -2.19 17.29
N GLN A 169 -6.34 -0.95 17.59
CA GLN A 169 -5.32 -0.66 18.60
C GLN A 169 -5.71 -1.24 19.98
N TRP A 170 -6.95 -1.04 20.44
CA TRP A 170 -7.38 -1.56 21.74
C TRP A 170 -7.48 -3.09 21.77
N LEU A 171 -7.89 -3.72 20.66
CA LEU A 171 -7.91 -5.18 20.54
C LEU A 171 -6.49 -5.75 20.60
N ALA A 172 -5.52 -5.11 19.94
CA ALA A 172 -4.12 -5.51 19.99
C ALA A 172 -3.53 -5.38 21.41
N GLN A 173 -3.94 -4.37 22.17
CA GLN A 173 -3.56 -4.23 23.59
C GLN A 173 -4.14 -5.36 24.45
N ASP A 174 -5.40 -5.76 24.22
CA ASP A 174 -6.02 -6.87 24.93
C ASP A 174 -5.35 -8.21 24.59
N LEU A 175 -5.00 -8.41 23.31
CA LEU A 175 -4.24 -9.57 22.87
C LEU A 175 -2.90 -9.71 23.61
N ARG A 176 -2.16 -8.61 23.78
CA ARG A 176 -0.89 -8.63 24.55
C ARG A 176 -1.10 -8.95 26.02
N ALA A 177 -2.16 -8.44 26.63
CA ALA A 177 -2.46 -8.75 28.03
C ALA A 177 -2.74 -10.25 28.21
N ILE A 178 -3.51 -10.84 27.29
CA ILE A 178 -3.80 -12.28 27.25
C ILE A 178 -2.53 -13.10 27.02
N ALA A 179 -1.70 -12.69 26.06
CA ALA A 179 -0.46 -13.39 25.77
C ALA A 179 0.50 -13.37 26.97
N LYS A 180 0.63 -12.22 27.64
CA LYS A 180 1.46 -12.08 28.83
C LYS A 180 0.98 -12.92 30.02
N GLU A 181 -0.32 -12.95 30.28
CA GLU A 181 -0.88 -13.78 31.35
C GLU A 181 -0.78 -15.28 31.03
N GLY A 182 -0.86 -15.62 29.74
CA GLY A 182 -0.77 -16.99 29.24
C GLY A 182 0.64 -17.51 28.97
N ASP A 183 1.69 -16.71 29.17
CA ASP A 183 3.08 -17.00 28.75
C ASP A 183 3.21 -17.38 27.27
N LEU A 184 2.42 -16.72 26.40
CA LEU A 184 2.39 -16.91 24.95
C LEU A 184 3.33 -15.92 24.26
N ASP A 185 4.14 -16.41 23.32
CA ASP A 185 5.07 -15.61 22.55
C ASP A 185 4.45 -15.15 21.23
N LEU A 186 3.97 -13.90 21.17
CA LEU A 186 3.33 -13.32 19.99
C LEU A 186 4.21 -13.28 18.74
N GLU A 187 5.54 -13.45 18.88
CA GLU A 187 6.43 -13.60 17.73
C GLU A 187 6.15 -14.90 16.96
N LYS A 188 5.68 -15.95 17.65
CA LYS A 188 5.31 -17.24 17.05
C LYS A 188 3.88 -17.23 16.55
N ALA A 189 3.68 -17.80 15.37
CA ALA A 189 2.36 -17.85 14.75
C ALA A 189 1.36 -18.67 15.58
N GLU A 190 1.77 -19.83 16.11
CA GLU A 190 0.93 -20.72 16.92
C GLU A 190 0.48 -20.05 18.23
N ASP A 191 1.43 -19.55 19.02
CA ASP A 191 1.14 -18.84 20.29
C ASP A 191 0.25 -17.59 20.05
N ARG A 192 0.37 -16.96 18.88
CA ARG A 192 -0.46 -15.81 18.49
C ARG A 192 -1.87 -16.21 18.09
N GLU A 193 -2.06 -17.30 17.34
CA GLU A 193 -3.37 -17.86 17.03
C GLU A 193 -4.10 -18.29 18.32
N ASP A 194 -3.39 -18.95 19.23
CA ASP A 194 -3.90 -19.30 20.57
C ASP A 194 -4.31 -18.06 21.37
N ALA A 195 -3.58 -16.95 21.25
CA ALA A 195 -3.94 -15.69 21.91
C ALA A 195 -5.20 -15.06 21.29
N LEU A 196 -5.36 -15.14 19.96
CA LEU A 196 -6.53 -14.63 19.24
C LEU A 196 -7.81 -15.40 19.61
N ASP A 197 -7.73 -16.74 19.66
CA ASP A 197 -8.85 -17.58 20.11
C ASP A 197 -9.28 -17.25 21.54
N ARG A 198 -8.31 -17.00 22.42
CA ARG A 198 -8.58 -16.56 23.80
C ARG A 198 -9.19 -15.16 23.83
N LEU A 199 -8.72 -14.23 23.00
CA LEU A 199 -9.29 -12.89 22.88
C LEU A 199 -10.75 -12.95 22.46
N GLU A 200 -11.08 -13.73 21.43
CA GLU A 200 -12.45 -13.94 20.96
C GLU A 200 -13.34 -14.49 22.08
N ALA A 201 -12.90 -15.53 22.79
CA ALA A 201 -13.66 -16.11 23.90
C ALA A 201 -13.90 -15.11 25.03
N VAL A 202 -12.92 -14.25 25.35
CA VAL A 202 -13.07 -13.19 26.35
C VAL A 202 -14.08 -12.15 25.88
N HIS A 203 -14.01 -11.76 24.61
CA HIS A 203 -14.92 -10.78 24.02
C HIS A 203 -16.36 -11.30 23.97
N VAL A 204 -16.59 -12.58 23.68
CA VAL A 204 -17.93 -13.18 23.80
C VAL A 204 -18.49 -13.02 25.23
N ARG A 205 -17.69 -13.35 26.26
CA ARG A 205 -18.12 -13.21 27.67
C ARG A 205 -18.37 -11.75 28.07
N LEU A 206 -17.51 -10.83 27.62
CA LEU A 206 -17.70 -9.40 27.83
C LEU A 206 -18.98 -8.91 27.16
N GLY A 207 -19.22 -9.29 25.90
CA GLY A 207 -20.42 -8.95 25.15
C GLY A 207 -21.70 -9.42 25.87
N GLU A 208 -21.71 -10.65 26.40
CA GLU A 208 -22.82 -11.18 27.20
C GLU A 208 -23.05 -10.36 28.48
N ALA A 209 -21.98 -10.07 29.24
CA ALA A 209 -22.07 -9.31 30.48
C ALA A 209 -22.57 -7.87 30.25
N LEU A 210 -22.06 -7.21 29.22
CA LEU A 210 -22.37 -5.83 28.87
C LEU A 210 -23.75 -5.68 28.24
N THR A 211 -24.18 -6.64 27.43
CA THR A 211 -25.55 -6.70 26.90
C THR A 211 -26.56 -6.96 28.03
N GLY A 212 -26.24 -7.87 28.96
CA GLY A 212 -27.05 -8.12 30.16
C GLY A 212 -27.15 -6.89 31.08
N ALA A 213 -26.12 -6.05 31.09
CA ALA A 213 -26.11 -4.77 31.80
C ALA A 213 -26.69 -3.59 30.97
N GLN A 214 -27.14 -3.83 29.74
CA GLN A 214 -27.63 -2.83 28.77
C GLN A 214 -26.63 -1.70 28.49
N VAL A 215 -25.33 -1.97 28.63
CA VAL A 215 -24.27 -1.04 28.24
C VAL A 215 -24.04 -1.11 26.73
N LEU A 216 -24.14 -2.31 26.15
CA LEU A 216 -24.20 -2.51 24.70
C LEU A 216 -25.66 -2.46 24.23
N ARG A 217 -25.90 -1.87 23.05
CA ARG A 217 -27.21 -1.92 22.40
C ARG A 217 -27.51 -3.34 21.91
N ALA A 218 -28.77 -3.77 22.00
CA ALA A 218 -29.20 -5.08 21.48
C ALA A 218 -29.13 -5.09 19.94
N VAL A 219 -28.75 -6.23 19.35
CA VAL A 219 -28.37 -6.41 17.93
C VAL A 219 -29.49 -6.11 16.91
N ASP A 220 -30.74 -5.92 17.34
CA ASP A 220 -31.85 -5.61 16.45
C ASP A 220 -32.22 -4.12 16.50
N GLU A 221 -31.45 -3.26 15.82
CA GLU A 221 -31.87 -1.93 15.29
C GLU A 221 -30.64 -1.14 14.81
N ILE A 222 -30.12 -1.47 13.63
CA ILE A 222 -29.30 -0.51 12.86
C ILE A 222 -29.79 -0.54 11.41
N GLU A 223 -30.40 0.57 11.00
CA GLU A 223 -30.76 0.86 9.61
C GLU A 223 -29.49 0.91 8.75
N GLU A 224 -29.51 0.19 7.62
CA GLU A 224 -28.50 0.27 6.58
C GLU A 224 -28.51 1.69 5.97
N GLY A 225 -27.54 2.50 6.37
CA GLY A 225 -27.27 3.80 5.77
C GLY A 225 -26.36 3.68 4.57
N ASP A 226 -26.93 3.86 3.38
CA ASP A 226 -26.23 4.03 2.10
C ASP A 226 -25.11 5.08 2.19
N SER A 227 -23.89 4.70 1.83
CA SER A 227 -22.78 5.64 1.56
C SER A 227 -22.22 5.36 0.18
N GLU A 228 -22.73 6.10 -0.81
CA GLU A 228 -22.19 6.17 -2.17
C GLU A 228 -20.81 6.84 -2.17
N LEU A 229 -19.76 6.06 -2.38
CA LEU A 229 -18.41 6.56 -2.69
C LEU A 229 -18.32 6.89 -4.18
N ARG A 230 -18.07 8.17 -4.49
CA ARG A 230 -17.67 8.61 -5.84
C ARG A 230 -16.16 8.44 -6.01
N LEU A 231 -15.78 7.42 -6.79
CA LEU A 231 -14.45 7.29 -7.38
C LEU A 231 -14.27 8.38 -8.45
N GLY A 232 -13.18 9.13 -8.36
CA GLY A 232 -12.75 10.12 -9.35
C GLY A 232 -11.36 9.79 -9.87
N ASP A 233 -11.25 9.75 -11.19
CA ASP A 233 -10.12 9.29 -11.99
C ASP A 233 -8.77 9.94 -11.68
N GLY A 234 -7.71 9.13 -11.83
CA GLY A 234 -6.32 9.55 -11.83
C GLY A 234 -5.95 10.34 -13.08
N ALA A 235 -5.03 11.29 -12.91
CA ALA A 235 -4.31 11.92 -14.00
C ALA A 235 -2.85 12.16 -13.59
N GLN A 236 -1.98 11.59 -14.41
CA GLN A 236 -0.53 11.63 -14.40
C GLN A 236 0.03 13.06 -14.40
N LEU A 237 1.12 13.32 -13.66
CA LEU A 237 2.02 14.44 -13.94
C LEU A 237 3.49 14.06 -13.71
N SER A 238 4.16 13.84 -14.83
CA SER A 238 5.59 13.75 -15.00
C SER A 238 6.24 15.15 -14.98
N GLY A 239 7.41 15.28 -14.34
CA GLY A 239 8.25 16.49 -14.38
C GLY A 239 9.74 16.11 -14.38
N GLN A 240 10.36 16.20 -15.55
CA GLN A 240 11.73 15.76 -15.84
C GLN A 240 12.83 16.67 -15.30
N THR A 241 13.89 16.02 -14.85
CA THR A 241 15.26 16.48 -14.67
C THR A 241 15.86 16.95 -16.01
N THR A 242 16.59 18.07 -15.98
CA THR A 242 17.40 18.54 -17.12
C THR A 242 18.81 17.99 -17.02
N GLN A 243 19.27 17.24 -18.03
CA GLN A 243 20.70 17.20 -18.37
C GLN A 243 20.89 16.94 -19.87
N VAL A 244 21.51 17.91 -20.54
CA VAL A 244 21.84 17.90 -21.97
C VAL A 244 23.22 17.29 -22.17
N ASP A 245 23.35 16.25 -23.01
CA ASP A 245 24.00 16.32 -24.34
C ASP A 245 24.42 14.92 -24.86
N ARG A 246 23.44 14.19 -25.39
CA ARG A 246 23.46 13.10 -26.40
C ARG A 246 21.98 12.76 -26.66
N PRO A 247 21.53 12.46 -27.88
CA PRO A 247 20.15 12.02 -28.08
C PRO A 247 19.97 10.66 -27.38
N ASP A 248 19.37 10.70 -26.20
CA ASP A 248 18.90 9.52 -25.49
C ASP A 248 17.72 8.95 -26.29
N VAL A 249 17.92 7.77 -26.86
CA VAL A 249 16.93 7.09 -27.70
C VAL A 249 15.63 6.77 -26.93
N PHE A 250 15.66 6.83 -25.60
CA PHE A 250 14.50 6.65 -24.73
C PHE A 250 13.90 7.96 -24.22
N ALA A 251 14.41 9.12 -24.65
CA ALA A 251 13.81 10.41 -24.33
C ALA A 251 12.37 10.49 -24.86
N ALA A 252 11.49 11.24 -24.18
CA ALA A 252 10.06 11.32 -24.53
C ALA A 252 9.82 11.68 -26.01
N THR A 253 10.61 12.62 -26.57
CA THR A 253 10.53 13.00 -27.98
C THR A 253 10.99 11.90 -28.93
N GLU A 254 12.05 11.15 -28.57
CA GLU A 254 12.53 10.03 -29.39
C GLU A 254 11.56 8.84 -29.34
N ARG A 255 10.95 8.56 -28.17
CA ARG A 255 9.87 7.56 -28.05
C ARG A 255 8.65 7.93 -28.88
N GLN A 256 8.28 9.21 -28.91
CA GLN A 256 7.20 9.70 -29.76
C GLN A 256 7.51 9.45 -31.25
N ASP A 257 8.72 9.81 -31.69
CA ASP A 257 9.16 9.60 -33.07
C ASP A 257 9.23 8.11 -33.42
N PHE A 258 9.72 7.27 -32.51
CA PHE A 258 9.75 5.83 -32.68
C PHE A 258 8.35 5.21 -32.79
N ARG A 259 7.41 5.63 -31.93
CA ARG A 259 6.01 5.19 -32.00
C ARG A 259 5.36 5.57 -33.34
N GLN A 260 5.67 6.74 -33.88
CA GLN A 260 5.21 7.15 -35.21
C GLN A 260 5.80 6.26 -36.31
N LEU A 261 7.09 5.93 -36.23
CA LEU A 261 7.74 5.00 -37.15
C LEU A 261 7.09 3.62 -37.12
N VAL A 262 6.90 3.04 -35.94
CA VAL A 262 6.26 1.73 -35.76
C VAL A 262 4.81 1.74 -36.24
N ALA A 263 4.06 2.81 -35.97
CA ALA A 263 2.70 2.97 -36.49
C ALA A 263 2.67 3.03 -38.03
N GLN A 264 3.66 3.69 -38.65
CA GLN A 264 3.80 3.72 -40.10
C GLN A 264 4.08 2.34 -40.67
N PHE A 265 4.98 1.56 -40.06
CA PHE A 265 5.24 0.18 -40.46
C PHE A 265 3.98 -0.68 -40.37
N ARG A 266 3.27 -0.66 -39.24
CA ARG A 266 2.04 -1.44 -39.04
C ARG A 266 0.91 -1.09 -40.01
N ARG A 267 0.85 0.17 -40.48
CA ARG A 267 -0.14 0.61 -41.47
C ARG A 267 0.22 0.20 -42.90
N THR A 268 1.50 -0.06 -43.18
CA THR A 268 2.01 -0.34 -44.52
C THR A 268 1.63 -1.75 -44.95
N ASP A 269 0.97 -1.89 -46.10
CA ASP A 269 0.66 -3.22 -46.65
C ASP A 269 1.90 -3.81 -47.33
N PHE A 270 2.71 -4.54 -46.58
CA PHE A 270 3.84 -5.27 -47.13
C PHE A 270 3.42 -6.44 -48.03
N ASN A 271 2.18 -6.95 -47.95
CA ASN A 271 1.71 -8.05 -48.77
C ASN A 271 1.18 -7.59 -50.15
N TYR A 272 1.28 -6.31 -50.47
CA TYR A 272 0.84 -5.75 -51.74
C TYR A 272 1.33 -6.52 -52.99
N PRO A 273 2.55 -7.10 -53.07
CA PRO A 273 3.00 -7.78 -54.29
C PRO A 273 2.14 -9.01 -54.65
N PHE A 274 1.43 -9.58 -53.66
CA PHE A 274 0.56 -10.75 -53.82
C PHE A 274 -0.90 -10.38 -54.10
N SER A 275 -1.25 -9.09 -54.12
CA SER A 275 -2.61 -8.65 -54.42
C SER A 275 -2.92 -8.80 -55.90
N ASP A 276 -4.12 -9.30 -56.23
CA ASP A 276 -4.62 -9.37 -57.60
C ASP A 276 -5.09 -8.00 -58.14
N ASP A 277 -5.33 -7.02 -57.26
CA ASP A 277 -5.78 -5.68 -57.63
C ASP A 277 -4.60 -4.74 -57.98
N SER A 278 -4.57 -4.22 -59.21
CA SER A 278 -3.52 -3.30 -59.67
C SER A 278 -3.45 -2.00 -58.89
N SER A 279 -4.56 -1.51 -58.35
CA SER A 279 -4.62 -0.28 -57.55
C SER A 279 -4.03 -0.48 -56.15
N VAL A 280 -4.22 -1.67 -55.56
CA VAL A 280 -3.59 -2.07 -54.29
C VAL A 280 -2.09 -2.23 -54.50
N ARG A 281 -1.66 -2.88 -55.60
CA ARG A 281 -0.24 -2.97 -55.94
C ARG A 281 0.41 -1.58 -56.12
N GLY A 282 -0.26 -0.67 -56.83
CA GLY A 282 0.26 0.68 -57.04
C GLY A 282 0.39 1.50 -55.75
N ARG A 283 -0.56 1.38 -54.82
CA ARG A 283 -0.49 2.03 -53.51
C ARG A 283 0.59 1.41 -52.61
N GLY A 284 0.66 0.09 -52.53
CA GLY A 284 1.63 -0.60 -51.69
C GLY A 284 3.09 -0.33 -52.08
N VAL A 285 3.39 -0.12 -53.37
CA VAL A 285 4.73 0.35 -53.79
C VAL A 285 5.08 1.69 -53.13
N ILE A 286 4.14 2.65 -53.12
CA ILE A 286 4.37 3.98 -52.54
C ILE A 286 4.50 3.87 -51.02
N GLU A 287 3.60 3.14 -50.37
CA GLU A 287 3.60 2.98 -48.90
C GLU A 287 4.89 2.30 -48.39
N VAL A 288 5.41 1.28 -49.10
CA VAL A 288 6.67 0.61 -48.73
C VAL A 288 7.88 1.50 -48.95
N GLU A 289 7.92 2.30 -50.03
CA GLU A 289 8.99 3.28 -50.24
C GLU A 289 8.96 4.39 -49.19
N GLU A 290 7.78 4.87 -48.79
CA GLU A 290 7.61 5.82 -47.68
C GLU A 290 8.08 5.23 -46.34
N ALA A 291 7.74 3.97 -46.06
CA ALA A 291 8.19 3.26 -44.87
C ALA A 291 9.72 3.10 -44.84
N ARG A 292 10.34 2.78 -45.99
CA ARG A 292 11.81 2.71 -46.11
C ARG A 292 12.48 4.05 -45.90
N ALA A 293 11.92 5.12 -46.48
CA ALA A 293 12.44 6.47 -46.27
C ALA A 293 12.36 6.89 -44.79
N ALA A 294 11.26 6.55 -44.11
CA ALA A 294 11.10 6.81 -42.68
C ALA A 294 12.09 6.00 -41.83
N PHE A 295 12.29 4.72 -42.17
CA PHE A 295 13.32 3.88 -41.56
C PHE A 295 14.70 4.53 -41.70
N ASP A 296 15.10 4.88 -42.91
CA ASP A 296 16.43 5.39 -43.20
C ASP A 296 16.66 6.74 -42.49
N ALA A 297 15.64 7.59 -42.41
CA ALA A 297 15.70 8.86 -41.69
C ALA A 297 15.88 8.69 -40.17
N TYR A 298 15.18 7.72 -39.57
CA TYR A 298 15.31 7.43 -38.15
C TYR A 298 16.65 6.76 -37.83
N ALA A 299 17.04 5.73 -38.60
CA ALA A 299 18.27 4.97 -38.39
C ALA A 299 19.55 5.82 -38.47
N GLN A 300 19.56 6.87 -39.30
CA GLN A 300 20.72 7.76 -39.45
C GLN A 300 20.99 8.67 -38.24
N ARG A 301 20.07 8.77 -37.27
CA ARG A 301 20.23 9.64 -36.09
C ARG A 301 21.34 9.15 -35.16
N SER A 302 21.40 7.85 -34.89
CA SER A 302 22.47 7.22 -34.10
C SER A 302 22.49 5.69 -34.31
N PRO A 303 23.57 4.99 -33.92
CA PRO A 303 23.63 3.52 -33.99
C PRO A 303 22.45 2.85 -33.28
N GLN A 304 22.05 3.35 -32.10
CA GLN A 304 20.92 2.81 -31.35
C GLN A 304 19.57 3.03 -32.05
N HIS A 305 19.39 4.13 -32.80
CA HIS A 305 18.19 4.34 -33.60
C HIS A 305 18.12 3.34 -34.76
N ALA A 306 19.27 3.04 -35.39
CA ALA A 306 19.35 2.01 -36.43
C ALA A 306 18.99 0.63 -35.89
N GLU A 307 19.46 0.26 -34.69
CA GLU A 307 19.10 -0.98 -34.02
C GLU A 307 17.59 -1.08 -33.74
N LEU A 308 16.99 -0.05 -33.10
CA LEU A 308 15.55 -0.02 -32.81
C LEU A 308 14.70 -0.09 -34.09
N ALA A 309 15.05 0.68 -35.12
CA ALA A 309 14.33 0.64 -36.39
C ALA A 309 14.42 -0.74 -37.05
N SER A 310 15.59 -1.39 -36.99
CA SER A 310 15.80 -2.74 -37.54
C SER A 310 14.92 -3.77 -36.83
N MET A 311 14.90 -3.73 -35.50
CA MET A 311 14.05 -4.62 -34.70
C MET A 311 12.56 -4.39 -34.98
N ALA A 312 12.12 -3.13 -35.05
CA ALA A 312 10.74 -2.80 -35.39
C ALA A 312 10.33 -3.25 -36.80
N TRP A 313 11.24 -3.09 -37.76
CA TRP A 313 11.01 -3.52 -39.14
C TRP A 313 10.84 -5.04 -39.22
N GLU A 314 11.72 -5.79 -38.55
CA GLU A 314 11.66 -7.27 -38.52
C GLU A 314 10.39 -7.79 -37.85
N GLN A 315 9.93 -7.17 -36.76
CA GLN A 315 8.67 -7.54 -36.11
C GLN A 315 7.45 -7.41 -37.03
N VAL A 316 7.50 -6.50 -38.01
CA VAL A 316 6.39 -6.25 -38.93
C VAL A 316 6.59 -6.96 -40.27
N THR A 317 7.84 -7.23 -40.67
CA THR A 317 8.16 -7.82 -41.96
C THR A 317 8.97 -9.11 -41.79
N ASP A 318 8.29 -10.25 -41.85
CA ASP A 318 8.89 -11.57 -41.68
C ASP A 318 9.68 -12.07 -42.92
N GLY A 319 9.81 -11.25 -43.98
CA GLY A 319 10.43 -11.68 -45.24
C GLY A 319 10.79 -10.59 -46.25
N PHE A 320 10.67 -9.31 -45.90
CA PHE A 320 11.10 -8.22 -46.79
C PHE A 320 12.58 -7.94 -46.63
N LYS A 321 13.25 -7.62 -47.75
CA LYS A 321 14.66 -7.25 -47.73
C LYS A 321 14.86 -6.06 -46.78
N PRO A 322 15.79 -6.17 -45.80
CA PRO A 322 16.02 -5.11 -44.84
C PRO A 322 16.49 -3.82 -45.53
N PRO A 323 16.12 -2.64 -45.00
CA PRO A 323 16.57 -1.35 -45.53
C PRO A 323 18.09 -1.15 -45.45
N GLN A 324 18.60 -0.07 -46.07
CA GLN A 324 20.04 0.14 -46.24
C GLN A 324 20.80 0.25 -44.91
N TYR A 325 20.20 0.90 -43.91
CA TYR A 325 20.80 1.15 -42.60
C TYR A 325 20.42 0.10 -41.55
N ALA A 326 19.87 -1.05 -41.97
CA ALA A 326 19.50 -2.11 -41.04
C ALA A 326 20.73 -2.77 -40.40
N VAL A 327 20.63 -2.98 -39.08
CA VAL A 327 21.65 -3.64 -38.26
C VAL A 327 21.25 -5.10 -38.11
N ALA A 328 22.14 -6.04 -38.45
CA ALA A 328 21.87 -7.47 -38.29
C ALA A 328 21.78 -7.86 -36.81
N GLU A 329 20.98 -8.88 -36.49
CA GLU A 329 20.72 -9.32 -35.11
C GLU A 329 22.01 -9.55 -34.30
N GLN A 330 23.02 -10.18 -34.88
CA GLN A 330 24.29 -10.46 -34.18
C GLN A 330 25.13 -9.21 -33.83
N ASP A 331 24.85 -8.06 -34.45
CA ASP A 331 25.60 -6.82 -34.27
C ASP A 331 24.88 -5.83 -33.34
N ARG A 332 23.71 -6.22 -32.78
CA ARG A 332 22.89 -5.37 -31.90
C ARG A 332 23.34 -5.44 -30.45
N THR A 333 23.14 -4.32 -29.77
CA THR A 333 23.28 -4.18 -28.31
C THR A 333 21.94 -4.06 -27.60
N LEU A 334 20.91 -3.60 -28.32
CA LEU A 334 19.53 -3.50 -27.84
C LEU A 334 18.78 -4.83 -28.02
N HIS A 335 17.89 -5.13 -27.07
CA HIS A 335 17.10 -6.35 -27.00
C HIS A 335 15.60 -6.05 -26.98
N ALA A 336 14.75 -7.08 -27.00
CA ALA A 336 13.30 -6.93 -27.01
C ALA A 336 12.77 -6.00 -25.88
N GLY A 337 13.38 -6.02 -24.69
CA GLY A 337 13.04 -5.07 -23.62
C GLY A 337 13.28 -3.60 -23.99
N ASP A 338 14.31 -3.29 -24.76
CA ASP A 338 14.59 -1.92 -25.20
C ASP A 338 13.53 -1.44 -26.22
N ILE A 339 12.94 -2.34 -27.01
CA ILE A 339 11.82 -1.97 -27.89
C ILE A 339 10.56 -1.65 -27.07
N ASP A 340 10.30 -2.38 -25.98
CA ASP A 340 9.19 -2.11 -25.06
C ASP A 340 9.37 -0.73 -24.41
N LEU A 341 10.57 -0.44 -23.90
CA LEU A 341 10.92 0.87 -23.33
C LEU A 341 10.75 2.01 -24.34
N ALA A 342 11.20 1.82 -25.58
CA ALA A 342 11.05 2.82 -26.63
C ALA A 342 9.59 3.02 -27.07
N LEU A 343 8.73 2.01 -26.87
CA LEU A 343 7.30 2.05 -27.17
C LEU A 343 6.43 2.56 -26.02
N ARG A 344 6.96 2.70 -24.79
CA ARG A 344 6.23 3.29 -23.66
C ARG A 344 5.66 4.67 -23.98
N ASP A 345 4.58 5.05 -23.27
CA ASP A 345 3.95 6.34 -23.51
C ASP A 345 4.99 7.47 -23.29
N PRO A 346 5.12 8.43 -24.22
CA PRO A 346 5.97 9.59 -24.01
C PRO A 346 5.66 10.39 -22.73
N SER A 347 4.42 10.33 -22.22
CA SER A 347 4.02 10.97 -20.97
C SER A 347 4.60 10.28 -19.73
N GLU A 348 4.94 8.98 -19.81
CA GLU A 348 5.50 8.23 -18.69
C GLU A 348 6.93 8.67 -18.36
N HIS A 349 7.19 8.97 -17.08
CA HIS A 349 8.55 9.25 -16.62
C HIS A 349 9.28 7.96 -16.29
N LEU A 350 10.17 7.51 -17.18
CA LEU A 350 10.98 6.30 -16.98
C LEU A 350 12.21 6.50 -16.08
N GLY A 351 12.55 7.74 -15.73
CA GLY A 351 13.81 8.04 -15.05
C GLY A 351 15.04 7.65 -15.89
N PRO A 352 16.23 7.48 -15.28
CA PRO A 352 17.39 6.95 -15.98
C PRO A 352 17.18 5.48 -16.35
N ILE A 353 17.49 5.11 -17.59
CA ILE A 353 17.40 3.72 -18.06
C ILE A 353 18.52 2.89 -17.41
N THR A 354 18.19 2.22 -16.31
CA THR A 354 19.08 1.32 -15.59
C THR A 354 19.06 -0.09 -16.21
N GLU A 355 20.05 -0.91 -15.85
CA GLU A 355 20.07 -2.32 -16.26
C GLU A 355 18.91 -3.12 -15.63
N GLU A 356 18.47 -2.74 -14.43
CA GLU A 356 17.25 -3.26 -13.79
C GLU A 356 16.03 -2.99 -14.67
N LEU A 357 15.83 -1.74 -15.09
CA LEU A 357 14.68 -1.37 -15.93
C LEU A 357 14.70 -2.12 -17.28
N ARG A 358 15.87 -2.29 -17.90
CA ARG A 358 16.03 -3.08 -19.13
C ARG A 358 15.70 -4.56 -18.92
N THR A 359 16.13 -5.11 -17.79
CA THR A 359 15.84 -6.51 -17.43
C THR A 359 14.35 -6.73 -17.21
N VAL A 360 13.68 -5.82 -16.48
CA VAL A 360 12.23 -5.84 -16.28
C VAL A 360 11.51 -5.72 -17.63
N ALA A 361 11.91 -4.77 -18.49
CA ALA A 361 11.31 -4.63 -19.81
C ALA A 361 11.49 -5.88 -20.68
N ARG A 362 12.64 -6.54 -20.61
CA ARG A 362 12.84 -7.84 -21.28
C ARG A 362 11.86 -8.88 -20.76
N TYR A 363 11.68 -9.00 -19.45
CA TYR A 363 10.73 -9.97 -18.87
C TYR A 363 9.29 -9.69 -19.27
N ARG A 364 8.88 -8.42 -19.44
CA ARG A 364 7.57 -8.08 -20.00
C ARG A 364 7.34 -8.70 -21.38
N THR A 365 8.37 -8.67 -22.23
CA THR A 365 8.31 -9.24 -23.59
C THR A 365 8.41 -10.76 -23.65
N GLU A 366 8.93 -11.40 -22.60
CA GLU A 366 9.07 -12.86 -22.48
C GLU A 366 7.84 -13.53 -21.82
N MET A 367 6.84 -12.75 -21.41
CA MET A 367 5.66 -13.27 -20.72
C MET A 367 4.90 -14.27 -21.60
N PRO A 368 4.70 -15.53 -21.16
CA PRO A 368 3.92 -16.51 -21.91
C PRO A 368 2.44 -16.13 -22.05
N ASP A 369 1.83 -16.42 -23.21
CA ASP A 369 0.43 -16.03 -23.52
C ASP A 369 -0.60 -16.59 -22.53
N ASP A 370 -0.38 -17.81 -22.03
CA ASP A 370 -1.25 -18.45 -21.03
C ASP A 370 -1.18 -17.74 -19.67
N THR A 371 0.04 -17.36 -19.26
CA THR A 371 0.30 -16.58 -18.05
C THR A 371 -0.31 -15.18 -18.19
N PHE A 372 -0.19 -14.57 -19.37
CA PHE A 372 -0.79 -13.27 -19.66
C PHE A 372 -2.31 -13.29 -19.56
N GLY A 373 -2.95 -14.29 -20.18
CA GLY A 373 -4.41 -14.45 -20.09
C GLY A 373 -4.91 -14.64 -18.66
N ALA A 374 -4.18 -15.40 -17.84
CA ALA A 374 -4.51 -15.57 -16.43
C ALA A 374 -4.35 -14.26 -15.62
N ALA A 375 -3.21 -13.57 -15.77
CA ALA A 375 -2.95 -12.32 -15.04
C ALA A 375 -3.98 -11.22 -15.35
N VAL A 376 -4.37 -11.06 -16.62
CA VAL A 376 -5.43 -10.12 -17.02
C VAL A 376 -6.77 -10.52 -16.41
N HIS A 377 -7.07 -11.82 -16.35
CA HIS A 377 -8.31 -12.30 -15.74
C HIS A 377 -8.36 -12.02 -14.23
N ASP A 378 -7.24 -12.24 -13.53
CA ASP A 378 -7.11 -11.98 -12.10
C ASP A 378 -7.31 -10.49 -11.79
N GLU A 379 -6.69 -9.59 -12.56
CA GLU A 379 -6.85 -8.14 -12.41
C GLU A 379 -8.30 -7.70 -12.67
N ILE A 380 -8.95 -8.24 -13.70
CA ILE A 380 -10.36 -7.97 -13.97
C ILE A 380 -11.25 -8.43 -12.80
N ASN A 381 -10.96 -9.59 -12.21
CA ASN A 381 -11.70 -10.09 -11.06
C ASN A 381 -11.47 -9.21 -9.82
N HIS A 382 -10.24 -8.75 -9.60
CA HIS A 382 -9.90 -7.80 -8.55
C HIS A 382 -10.68 -6.49 -8.69
N LEU A 383 -10.65 -5.87 -9.87
CA LEU A 383 -11.42 -4.64 -10.15
C LEU A 383 -12.92 -4.84 -9.94
N ARG A 384 -13.48 -5.99 -10.33
CA ARG A 384 -14.89 -6.30 -10.08
C ARG A 384 -15.21 -6.44 -8.59
N ALA A 385 -14.31 -7.03 -7.81
CA ALA A 385 -14.47 -7.12 -6.35
C ALA A 385 -14.48 -5.72 -5.70
N LEU A 386 -13.73 -4.77 -6.27
CA LEU A 386 -13.76 -3.34 -5.90
C LEU A 386 -14.99 -2.57 -6.44
N GLY A 387 -15.95 -3.26 -7.08
CA GLY A 387 -17.17 -2.65 -7.62
C GLY A 387 -17.02 -1.98 -8.99
N ALA A 388 -15.91 -2.20 -9.70
CA ALA A 388 -15.70 -1.61 -11.02
C ALA A 388 -16.75 -2.11 -12.03
N SER A 389 -17.33 -1.17 -12.78
CA SER A 389 -18.31 -1.51 -13.81
C SER A 389 -17.65 -2.16 -15.03
N ARG A 390 -18.44 -2.92 -15.81
CA ARG A 390 -17.97 -3.47 -17.09
C ARG A 390 -17.50 -2.39 -18.07
N ALA A 391 -18.15 -1.22 -18.06
CA ALA A 391 -17.76 -0.10 -18.92
C ALA A 391 -16.37 0.42 -18.53
N TYR A 392 -16.13 0.61 -17.23
CA TYR A 392 -14.85 1.03 -16.67
C TYR A 392 -13.71 0.08 -17.05
N ILE A 393 -13.92 -1.23 -16.86
CA ILE A 393 -12.93 -2.26 -17.22
C ILE A 393 -12.65 -2.25 -18.73
N SER A 394 -13.69 -2.04 -19.56
CA SER A 394 -13.53 -1.97 -21.01
C SER A 394 -12.78 -0.73 -21.48
N GLU A 395 -12.92 0.39 -20.78
CA GLU A 395 -12.22 1.65 -21.10
C GLU A 395 -10.73 1.56 -20.73
N ARG A 396 -10.39 0.84 -19.66
CA ARG A 396 -9.03 0.68 -19.14
C ARG A 396 -8.35 -0.64 -19.55
N SER A 397 -8.83 -1.32 -20.60
CA SER A 397 -8.31 -2.64 -20.98
C SER A 397 -6.80 -2.63 -21.27
N PHE A 398 -6.30 -1.57 -21.92
CA PHE A 398 -4.86 -1.44 -22.20
C PHE A 398 -4.02 -1.27 -20.93
N GLU A 399 -4.52 -0.55 -19.94
CA GLU A 399 -3.82 -0.34 -18.67
C GLU A 399 -3.79 -1.62 -17.84
N ILE A 400 -4.89 -2.39 -17.85
CA ILE A 400 -4.96 -3.73 -17.23
C ILE A 400 -3.93 -4.67 -17.85
N GLU A 401 -3.86 -4.71 -19.19
CA GLU A 401 -2.87 -5.53 -19.89
C GLU A 401 -1.43 -5.06 -19.64
N ASP A 402 -1.20 -3.75 -19.53
CA ASP A 402 0.11 -3.19 -19.23
C ASP A 402 0.58 -3.54 -17.81
N ARG A 403 -0.32 -3.40 -16.83
CA ARG A 403 -0.09 -3.74 -15.42
C ARG A 403 0.19 -5.23 -15.27
N ALA A 404 -0.60 -6.10 -15.91
CA ALA A 404 -0.37 -7.54 -15.89
C ALA A 404 1.04 -7.95 -16.35
N ARG A 405 1.56 -7.30 -17.42
CA ARG A 405 2.94 -7.54 -17.88
C ARG A 405 3.97 -6.97 -16.91
N GLN A 406 3.70 -5.79 -16.34
CA GLN A 406 4.57 -5.15 -15.35
C GLN A 406 4.75 -6.04 -14.12
N ASP A 407 3.65 -6.48 -13.53
CA ASP A 407 3.65 -7.26 -12.28
C ASP A 407 4.34 -8.62 -12.48
N TYR A 408 4.14 -9.25 -13.64
CA TYR A 408 4.88 -10.45 -14.02
C TYR A 408 6.39 -10.22 -14.05
N ALA A 409 6.82 -9.14 -14.72
CA ALA A 409 8.22 -8.84 -14.92
C ALA A 409 8.93 -8.45 -13.62
N GLU A 410 8.29 -7.63 -12.78
CA GLU A 410 8.79 -7.25 -11.46
C GLU A 410 8.89 -8.47 -10.54
N ARG A 411 7.86 -9.32 -10.51
CA ARG A 411 7.88 -10.55 -9.72
C ARG A 411 9.01 -11.48 -10.16
N ARG A 412 9.17 -11.72 -11.47
CA ARG A 412 10.26 -12.56 -12.00
C ARG A 412 11.63 -11.96 -11.67
N TYR A 413 11.77 -10.64 -11.79
CA TYR A 413 13.00 -9.94 -11.43
C TYR A 413 13.34 -10.12 -9.94
N LEU A 414 12.36 -10.01 -9.05
CA LEU A 414 12.55 -10.23 -7.62
C LEU A 414 12.84 -11.71 -7.31
N GLU A 415 12.22 -12.65 -8.00
CA GLU A 415 12.50 -14.09 -7.82
C GLU A 415 13.94 -14.45 -8.17
N GLU A 416 14.49 -13.83 -9.22
CA GLU A 416 15.88 -14.07 -9.63
C GLU A 416 16.89 -13.33 -8.76
N THR A 417 16.56 -12.12 -8.32
CA THR A 417 17.54 -11.24 -7.67
C THR A 417 17.42 -11.24 -6.13
N ALA A 418 16.23 -11.47 -5.57
CA ALA A 418 15.93 -11.58 -4.14
C ALA A 418 15.30 -12.93 -3.77
N PRO A 419 15.93 -14.07 -4.13
CA PRO A 419 15.30 -15.39 -3.97
C PRO A 419 14.98 -15.75 -2.51
N ALA A 420 15.73 -15.23 -1.52
CA ALA A 420 15.45 -15.52 -0.11
C ALA A 420 14.22 -14.76 0.38
N VAL A 421 14.09 -13.48 0.00
CA VAL A 421 12.91 -12.67 0.30
C VAL A 421 11.67 -13.28 -0.38
N MET A 422 11.76 -13.63 -1.67
CA MET A 422 10.62 -14.21 -2.38
C MET A 422 10.25 -15.61 -1.92
N ALA A 423 11.22 -16.42 -1.47
CA ALA A 423 10.92 -17.70 -0.82
C ALA A 423 10.13 -17.49 0.48
N PHE A 424 10.55 -16.52 1.30
CA PHE A 424 9.85 -16.15 2.53
C PHE A 424 8.41 -15.68 2.25
N VAL A 425 8.23 -14.72 1.34
CA VAL A 425 6.90 -14.18 0.98
C VAL A 425 5.95 -15.28 0.47
N ARG A 426 6.44 -16.22 -0.35
CA ARG A 426 5.62 -17.36 -0.82
C ARG A 426 5.25 -18.32 0.30
N LYS A 427 6.18 -18.59 1.23
CA LYS A 427 5.93 -19.52 2.32
C LYS A 427 4.99 -18.95 3.37
N ALA A 428 5.09 -17.65 3.65
CA ALA A 428 4.09 -16.91 4.42
C ALA A 428 2.67 -17.09 3.84
N ALA A 429 2.52 -17.06 2.51
CA ALA A 429 1.24 -17.29 1.85
C ALA A 429 0.67 -18.72 2.06
N SER A 430 1.51 -19.72 2.33
CA SER A 430 1.07 -21.09 2.65
C SER A 430 0.66 -21.30 4.11
N GLY A 431 0.83 -20.31 4.99
CA GLY A 431 0.49 -20.42 6.41
C GLY A 431 1.41 -21.36 7.21
N GLU A 432 2.58 -21.70 6.67
CA GLU A 432 3.56 -22.53 7.38
C GLU A 432 4.41 -21.67 8.32
N PRO A 433 4.45 -21.96 9.64
CA PRO A 433 5.35 -21.25 10.55
C PRO A 433 6.79 -21.58 10.19
N GLU A 434 7.60 -20.56 9.90
CA GLU A 434 9.02 -20.75 9.61
C GLU A 434 9.91 -20.16 10.70
N THR A 435 10.70 -21.04 11.30
CA THR A 435 11.97 -20.68 11.93
C THR A 435 13.03 -20.66 10.85
N LEU A 436 13.41 -19.47 10.36
CA LEU A 436 14.55 -19.32 9.45
C LEU A 436 15.83 -19.64 10.20
N SER A 437 16.79 -20.30 9.53
CA SER A 437 18.15 -20.38 10.07
C SER A 437 18.82 -19.00 10.05
N ASP A 438 19.79 -18.77 10.93
CA ASP A 438 20.58 -17.52 10.97
C ASP A 438 21.16 -17.14 9.59
N ILE A 439 21.55 -18.15 8.79
CA ILE A 439 22.10 -17.95 7.45
C ILE A 439 21.03 -17.46 6.47
N GLU A 440 19.82 -18.02 6.53
CA GLU A 440 18.70 -17.60 5.68
C GLU A 440 18.21 -16.20 6.06
N GLN A 441 18.13 -15.92 7.37
CA GLN A 441 17.79 -14.60 7.87
C GLN A 441 18.82 -13.55 7.46
N GLN A 442 20.13 -13.86 7.54
CA GLN A 442 21.18 -12.95 7.10
C GLN A 442 21.11 -12.65 5.60
N ARG A 443 20.82 -13.65 4.77
CA ARG A 443 20.63 -13.48 3.31
C ARG A 443 19.39 -12.65 2.99
N LEU A 444 18.29 -12.86 3.71
CA LEU A 444 17.08 -12.07 3.57
C LEU A 444 17.37 -10.60 3.87
N VAL A 445 18.07 -10.30 4.96
CA VAL A 445 18.43 -8.93 5.37
C VAL A 445 19.36 -8.27 4.36
N GLU A 446 20.34 -9.00 3.83
CA GLU A 446 21.21 -8.53 2.76
C GLU A 446 20.40 -8.13 1.52
N GLN A 447 19.51 -9.01 1.05
CA GLN A 447 18.68 -8.77 -0.13
C GLN A 447 17.68 -7.62 0.05
N VAL A 448 17.15 -7.43 1.26
CA VAL A 448 16.31 -6.26 1.60
C VAL A 448 17.13 -4.98 1.56
N ASN A 449 18.30 -4.95 2.22
CA ASN A 449 19.14 -3.76 2.29
C ASN A 449 19.70 -3.33 0.92
N GLU A 450 19.96 -4.26 0.01
CA GLU A 450 20.42 -3.96 -1.36
C GLU A 450 19.37 -3.22 -2.21
N ARG A 451 18.09 -3.32 -1.84
CA ARG A 451 16.96 -2.81 -2.63
C ARG A 451 16.23 -1.64 -2.00
N LEU A 452 16.43 -1.42 -0.72
CA LEU A 452 15.88 -0.27 -0.01
C LEU A 452 16.89 0.89 0.00
N THR A 453 16.36 2.11 -0.08
CA THR A 453 17.17 3.32 0.12
C THR A 453 17.62 3.43 1.58
N PRO A 454 18.68 4.20 1.89
CA PRO A 454 19.10 4.41 3.27
C PRO A 454 17.99 4.93 4.20
N ASP A 455 17.10 5.77 3.66
CA ASP A 455 15.96 6.32 4.39
C ASP A 455 14.90 5.24 4.65
N ALA A 456 14.59 4.41 3.63
CA ALA A 456 13.70 3.27 3.78
C ALA A 456 14.24 2.22 4.78
N ILE A 457 15.56 1.99 4.81
CA ILE A 457 16.19 1.12 5.83
C ILE A 457 16.03 1.73 7.23
N THR A 458 16.19 3.05 7.35
CA THR A 458 15.99 3.76 8.63
C THR A 458 14.54 3.66 9.11
N ALA A 459 13.58 3.82 8.20
CA ALA A 459 12.15 3.67 8.44
C ALA A 459 11.81 2.23 8.86
N LEU A 460 12.32 1.23 8.14
CA LEU A 460 12.14 -0.18 8.47
C LEU A 460 12.68 -0.52 9.86
N ARG A 461 13.90 -0.06 10.19
CA ARG A 461 14.49 -0.20 11.55
C ARG A 461 13.72 0.55 12.62
N SER A 462 12.92 1.53 12.20
CA SER A 462 11.99 2.25 13.04
C SER A 462 10.62 1.60 13.07
N GLY A 463 10.40 0.42 12.49
CA GLY A 463 9.15 -0.36 12.53
C GLY A 463 8.12 -0.01 11.46
N GLU A 464 8.49 0.76 10.43
CA GLU A 464 7.62 1.10 9.30
C GLU A 464 7.73 0.01 8.23
N ALA A 465 6.69 -0.81 8.06
CA ALA A 465 6.70 -1.96 7.15
C ALA A 465 6.29 -1.60 5.71
N ASP A 466 5.61 -0.47 5.50
CA ASP A 466 5.10 -0.06 4.17
C ASP A 466 6.25 0.13 3.15
N VAL A 467 7.47 0.41 3.62
CA VAL A 467 8.66 0.50 2.76
C VAL A 467 9.02 -0.83 2.07
N LEU A 468 8.36 -1.93 2.43
CA LEU A 468 8.51 -3.26 1.84
C LEU A 468 7.50 -3.53 0.70
N ASP A 469 6.73 -2.54 0.23
CA ASP A 469 5.75 -2.71 -0.87
C ASP A 469 6.36 -3.40 -2.09
N LYS A 470 7.63 -3.08 -2.39
CA LYS A 470 8.34 -3.60 -3.56
C LYS A 470 8.45 -5.12 -3.54
N PHE A 471 8.37 -5.76 -2.37
CA PHE A 471 8.43 -7.21 -2.23
C PHE A 471 7.04 -7.86 -2.19
N THR A 472 6.07 -7.18 -1.58
CA THR A 472 4.71 -7.66 -1.47
C THR A 472 3.75 -6.52 -1.11
N GLU A 473 2.62 -6.46 -1.80
CA GLU A 473 1.52 -5.52 -1.50
C GLU A 473 0.60 -6.02 -0.37
N ASP A 474 0.83 -7.23 0.15
CA ASP A 474 0.03 -7.80 1.23
C ASP A 474 0.53 -7.31 2.60
N PRO A 475 -0.29 -6.52 3.34
CA PRO A 475 0.15 -5.90 4.59
C PRO A 475 0.63 -6.92 5.63
N LEU A 476 -0.02 -8.09 5.71
CA LEU A 476 0.37 -9.12 6.66
C LEU A 476 1.75 -9.68 6.32
N ARG A 477 2.03 -9.91 5.03
CA ARG A 477 3.34 -10.40 4.57
C ARG A 477 4.43 -9.34 4.73
N GLN A 478 4.12 -8.06 4.53
CA GLN A 478 5.06 -6.96 4.79
C GLN A 478 5.46 -6.94 6.28
N LEU A 479 4.48 -7.06 7.18
CA LEU A 479 4.71 -7.07 8.63
C LEU A 479 5.50 -8.29 9.09
N GLU A 480 5.23 -9.46 8.52
CA GLU A 480 6.03 -10.67 8.78
C GLU A 480 7.48 -10.52 8.31
N LEU A 481 7.69 -9.95 7.12
CA LEU A 481 9.03 -9.67 6.59
C LEU A 481 9.76 -8.64 7.45
N ALA A 482 9.07 -7.58 7.89
CA ALA A 482 9.60 -6.58 8.81
C ALA A 482 10.00 -7.19 10.15
N LYS A 483 9.17 -8.08 10.71
CA LYS A 483 9.48 -8.81 11.95
C LYS A 483 10.77 -9.61 11.80
N THR A 484 10.87 -10.42 10.75
CA THR A 484 12.06 -11.23 10.48
C THR A 484 13.31 -10.37 10.28
N TYR A 485 13.18 -9.23 9.61
CA TYR A 485 14.26 -8.27 9.45
C TYR A 485 14.71 -7.69 10.80
N LEU A 486 13.79 -7.26 11.65
CA LEU A 486 14.10 -6.66 12.96
C LEU A 486 14.67 -7.70 13.95
N GLN A 487 14.24 -8.96 13.86
CA GLN A 487 14.78 -10.06 14.67
C GLN A 487 16.25 -10.35 14.36
N SER A 488 16.75 -9.95 13.18
CA SER A 488 18.12 -10.28 12.75
C SER A 488 19.21 -9.49 13.48
N SER A 489 18.83 -8.45 14.22
CA SER A 489 19.77 -7.61 14.97
C SER A 489 19.33 -7.52 16.41
N GLU A 490 20.24 -7.85 17.34
CA GLU A 490 19.98 -7.76 18.79
C GLU A 490 19.50 -6.37 19.23
N VAL A 491 19.89 -5.31 18.51
CA VAL A 491 19.50 -3.92 18.81
C VAL A 491 18.03 -3.66 18.53
N THR A 492 17.50 -4.25 17.46
CA THR A 492 16.10 -4.07 17.03
C THR A 492 15.18 -5.17 17.53
N ALA A 493 15.71 -6.37 17.79
CA ALA A 493 14.94 -7.55 18.18
C ALA A 493 14.15 -7.36 19.49
N HIS A 494 14.67 -6.56 20.43
CA HIS A 494 14.01 -6.33 21.73
C HIS A 494 13.70 -4.85 21.98
N GLY A 495 13.46 -4.09 20.90
CA GLY A 495 13.23 -2.66 20.94
C GLY A 495 11.78 -2.25 20.66
N PRO A 496 11.44 -0.96 20.83
CA PRO A 496 10.11 -0.42 20.54
C PRO A 496 9.71 -0.55 19.06
N ALA A 497 10.69 -0.73 18.16
CA ALA A 497 10.42 -1.01 16.76
C ALA A 497 9.79 -2.40 16.55
N MET A 498 10.31 -3.42 17.24
CA MET A 498 9.74 -4.77 17.21
C MET A 498 8.33 -4.78 17.77
N GLU A 499 8.14 -4.16 18.95
CA GLU A 499 6.83 -4.07 19.58
C GLU A 499 5.80 -3.48 18.60
N ARG A 500 6.09 -2.33 17.97
CA ARG A 500 5.19 -1.72 16.98
C ARG A 500 4.87 -2.61 15.77
N VAL A 501 5.82 -3.42 15.30
CA VAL A 501 5.53 -4.38 14.22
C VAL A 501 4.65 -5.52 14.71
N LEU A 502 4.86 -6.04 15.92
CA LEU A 502 3.99 -7.07 16.51
C LEU A 502 2.58 -6.56 16.78
N ASP A 503 2.45 -5.32 17.23
CA ASP A 503 1.19 -4.59 17.38
C ASP A 503 0.42 -4.56 16.05
N ALA A 504 1.08 -4.06 15.00
CA ALA A 504 0.52 -3.96 13.66
C ALA A 504 0.14 -5.33 13.10
N LEU A 505 0.96 -6.35 13.34
CA LEU A 505 0.69 -7.72 12.89
C LEU A 505 -0.53 -8.31 13.59
N ALA A 506 -0.70 -8.05 14.88
CA ALA A 506 -1.90 -8.44 15.62
C ALA A 506 -3.16 -7.75 15.06
N GLU A 507 -3.09 -6.44 14.80
CA GLU A 507 -4.20 -5.67 14.21
C GLU A 507 -4.63 -6.24 12.85
N GLU A 508 -3.66 -6.50 11.96
CA GLU A 508 -3.92 -7.02 10.62
C GLU A 508 -4.48 -8.44 10.66
N GLN A 509 -4.02 -9.28 11.58
CA GLN A 509 -4.56 -10.63 11.73
C GLN A 509 -5.99 -10.65 12.28
N ILE A 510 -6.32 -9.76 13.22
CA ILE A 510 -7.70 -9.59 13.71
C ILE A 510 -8.63 -9.24 12.56
N GLU A 511 -8.20 -8.34 11.66
CA GLU A 511 -8.97 -7.97 10.48
C GLU A 511 -9.10 -9.14 9.50
N ALA A 512 -8.00 -9.86 9.23
CA ALA A 512 -8.03 -11.05 8.38
C ALA A 512 -8.98 -12.13 8.94
N GLN A 513 -9.02 -12.33 10.26
CA GLN A 513 -9.95 -13.24 10.91
C GLN A 513 -11.40 -12.76 10.76
N ARG A 514 -11.68 -11.47 11.00
CA ARG A 514 -13.01 -10.88 10.80
C ARG A 514 -13.51 -11.04 9.37
N ALA A 515 -12.66 -10.79 8.38
CA ALA A 515 -12.99 -10.98 6.96
C ALA A 515 -13.37 -12.45 6.65
N ARG A 516 -12.64 -13.42 7.22
CA ARG A 516 -12.99 -14.85 7.11
C ARG A 516 -14.35 -15.16 7.75
N HIS A 517 -14.66 -14.60 8.92
CA HIS A 517 -15.96 -14.82 9.55
C HIS A 517 -17.11 -14.17 8.78
N ALA A 518 -16.94 -12.96 8.25
CA ALA A 518 -17.94 -12.28 7.43
C ALA A 518 -18.31 -13.09 6.17
N THR A 519 -17.32 -13.65 5.48
CA THR A 519 -17.56 -14.54 4.32
C THR A 519 -18.30 -15.82 4.72
N SER A 520 -17.95 -16.43 5.87
CA SER A 520 -18.62 -17.64 6.37
C SER A 520 -20.08 -17.42 6.81
N HIS A 521 -20.39 -16.23 7.34
CA HIS A 521 -21.76 -15.86 7.73
C HIS A 521 -22.60 -15.44 6.53
N GLY A 522 -21.99 -14.87 5.48
CA GLY A 522 -22.67 -14.60 4.20
C GLY A 522 -23.12 -15.86 3.45
N GLU A 523 -22.43 -17.00 3.63
CA GLU A 523 -22.81 -18.28 3.01
C GLU A 523 -23.94 -19.04 3.73
N LYS A 524 -24.22 -18.72 5.01
CA LYS A 524 -25.39 -19.28 5.71
C LYS A 524 -26.63 -18.48 5.37
N GLY A 525 -27.03 -18.56 4.11
CA GLY A 525 -28.41 -18.36 3.70
C GLY A 525 -29.30 -19.17 4.62
N ILE A 526 -30.12 -18.46 5.39
CA ILE A 526 -31.10 -19.00 6.31
C ILE A 526 -32.03 -19.91 5.50
N THR A 527 -31.76 -21.22 5.54
CA THR A 527 -32.69 -22.24 5.09
C THR A 527 -33.53 -22.61 6.29
N HIS A 528 -34.63 -21.87 6.48
CA HIS A 528 -35.67 -22.29 7.41
C HIS A 528 -36.30 -23.59 6.90
N GLY A 529 -36.20 -24.64 7.70
CA GLY A 529 -37.13 -25.77 7.75
C GLY A 529 -37.96 -25.67 9.01
#